data_AF-A0A9Q9SUP2-F1
#
_entry.id   AF-A0A9Q9SUP2-F1
#
_cell.length_a   1.000
_cell.length_b   1.000
_cell.length_c   1.000
_cell.angle_alpha   90.00
_cell.angle_beta   90.00
_cell.angle_gamma   90.00
#
_symmetry.space_group_name_H-M   'P 1'
#
loop_
_entity.id
_entity.type
_entity.pdbx_description
1 polymer ?
#
loop_
_entity_poly.entity_id
_entity_poly.type
_entity_poly.pdbx_seq_one_letter_code
_entity_poly.pdbx_strand_id
1 'polypeptide(L)' 'MPTHLADYIAEGNHIPGIFILNPKLSMGENIDELVFLAEASFEREYQDQIIYLPHSYSISK' A
#
# COMPACT_ATOMS: atom_id res chain seq x y z
N MET A 1 -5.09 2.99 -12.36
CA MET A 1 -5.79 1.75 -11.95
C MET A 1 -6.11 0.93 -13.20
N PRO A 2 -5.90 -0.39 -13.22
CA PRO A 2 -6.25 -1.24 -14.36
C PRO A 2 -7.76 -1.30 -14.60
N THR A 3 -8.19 -1.43 -15.85
CA THR A 3 -9.61 -1.38 -16.26
C THR A 3 -10.47 -2.44 -15.57
N HIS A 4 -10.00 -3.70 -15.53
CA HIS A 4 -10.70 -4.80 -14.85
C HIS A 4 -10.90 -4.59 -13.34
N LEU A 5 -10.02 -3.81 -12.71
CA LEU A 5 -10.11 -3.53 -11.28
C LEU A 5 -11.13 -2.43 -11.01
N ALA A 6 -11.19 -1.43 -11.89
CA ALA A 6 -12.20 -0.37 -11.82
C ALA A 6 -13.61 -0.93 -12.03
N ASP A 7 -13.79 -1.86 -12.98
CA ASP A 7 -15.09 -2.52 -13.21
C ASP A 7 -15.53 -3.34 -11.99
N TYR A 8 -14.60 -4.11 -11.39
CA TYR A 8 -14.87 -4.90 -10.19
C TYR A 8 -15.30 -4.05 -8.98
N ILE A 9 -14.66 -2.89 -8.79
CA ILE A 9 -15.04 -1.93 -7.74
C ILE A 9 -16.40 -1.27 -8.05
N ALA A 10 -16.66 -0.96 -9.33
CA ALA A 10 -17.93 -0.35 -9.76
C ALA A 10 -19.14 -1.28 -9.55
N GLU A 11 -18.93 -2.61 -9.53
CA GLU A 11 -19.95 -3.60 -9.17
C GLU A 11 -20.25 -3.65 -7.65
N GLY A 12 -19.59 -2.80 -6.84
CA GLY A 12 -19.75 -2.78 -5.38
C GLY A 12 -18.91 -3.82 -4.65
N ASN A 13 -18.00 -4.50 -5.34
CA ASN A 13 -17.00 -5.34 -4.70
C ASN A 13 -15.85 -4.49 -4.16
N HIS A 14 -15.14 -5.01 -3.17
CA HIS A 14 -13.95 -4.38 -2.63
C HIS A 14 -12.73 -5.25 -2.79
N ILE A 15 -11.56 -4.61 -2.85
CA ILE A 15 -10.26 -5.27 -2.84
C ILE A 15 -9.45 -4.82 -1.63
N PRO A 16 -8.54 -5.68 -1.13
CA PRO A 16 -7.52 -5.22 -0.21
C PRO A 16 -6.62 -4.17 -0.87
N GLY A 17 -6.03 -3.30 -0.05
CA GLY A 17 -5.02 -2.36 -0.54
C GLY A 17 -3.82 -3.08 -1.16
N ILE A 18 -3.35 -2.57 -2.29
CA ILE A 18 -2.20 -3.11 -3.02
C ILE A 18 -1.02 -2.16 -2.84
N PHE A 19 0.06 -2.66 -2.24
CA PHE A 19 1.31 -1.91 -2.08
C PHE A 19 2.34 -2.32 -3.13
N ILE A 20 2.83 -1.34 -3.88
CA ILE A 20 3.95 -1.52 -4.80
C ILE A 20 5.23 -1.23 -4.01
N LEU A 21 6.04 -2.27 -3.81
CA LEU A 21 7.31 -2.17 -3.11
C LEU A 21 8.28 -1.24 -3.85
N ASN A 22 9.09 -0.51 -3.10
CA ASN A 22 10.12 0.33 -3.67
C ASN A 22 11.36 -0.52 -3.98
N PRO A 23 11.73 -0.73 -5.26
CA PRO A 23 12.86 -1.58 -5.64
C PRO A 23 14.22 -1.00 -5.24
N LYS A 24 14.27 0.26 -4.78
CA LYS A 24 15.48 0.89 -4.25
C LYS A 24 15.72 0.54 -2.79
N LEU A 25 14.71 0.04 -2.09
CA LEU A 25 14.80 -0.42 -0.70
C LEU A 25 15.07 -1.92 -0.66
N SER A 26 15.83 -2.36 0.32
CA SER A 26 15.94 -3.77 0.66
C SER A 26 14.58 -4.34 1.10
N MET A 27 14.47 -5.67 1.17
CA MET A 27 13.24 -6.29 1.69
C MET A 27 12.98 -5.91 3.16
N GLY A 28 14.02 -5.76 3.98
CA GLY A 28 13.87 -5.33 5.37
C GLY A 28 13.29 -3.93 5.47
N GLU A 29 13.83 -2.98 4.70
CA GLU A 29 13.34 -1.60 4.66
C GLU A 29 11.89 -1.52 4.13
N ASN A 30 11.54 -2.30 3.09
CA ASN A 30 10.15 -2.37 2.63
C ASN A 30 9.20 -2.93 3.71
N ILE A 31 9.66 -3.88 4.53
CA ILE A 31 8.85 -4.42 5.64
C ILE A 31 8.68 -3.36 6.73
N ASP A 32 9.74 -2.64 7.11
CA ASP A 32 9.66 -1.58 8.12
C ASP A 32 8.67 -0.48 7.71
N GLU A 33 8.67 -0.09 6.43
CA GLU A 33 7.71 0.84 5.84
C GLU A 33 6.26 0.32 5.95
N LEU A 34 6.03 -0.96 5.63
CA LEU A 34 4.70 -1.58 5.73
C LEU A 34 4.20 -1.65 7.19
N VAL A 35 5.09 -1.95 8.13
CA VAL A 35 4.77 -1.97 9.56
C VAL A 35 4.38 -0.56 10.02
N PHE A 36 5.17 0.46 9.66
CA PHE A 36 4.88 1.84 10.00
C PHE A 36 3.52 2.30 9.46
N LEU A 37 3.24 2.02 8.18
CA LEU A 37 1.95 2.35 7.56
C LEU A 37 0.80 1.63 8.27
N ALA A 38 0.96 0.35 8.62
CA ALA A 38 -0.08 -0.39 9.33
C ALA A 38 -0.39 0.23 10.70
N GLU A 39 0.62 0.62 11.47
CA GLU A 39 0.45 1.25 12.79
C GLU A 39 -0.21 2.63 12.73
N ALA A 40 0.09 3.41 11.69
CA ALA A 40 -0.45 4.75 11.50
C ALA A 40 -1.81 4.78 10.79
N SER A 41 -2.27 3.63 10.25
CA SER A 41 -3.45 3.58 9.40
C SER A 41 -4.78 3.62 10.14
N PHE A 42 -5.79 4.16 9.48
CA PHE A 42 -7.19 4.06 9.89
C PHE A 42 -7.86 2.81 9.33
N GLU A 43 -9.02 2.45 9.90
CA GLU A 43 -9.81 1.34 9.39
C GLU A 43 -10.14 1.54 7.91
N ARG A 44 -9.77 0.54 7.09
CA ARG A 44 -10.02 0.49 5.64
C ARG A 44 -9.36 1.63 4.85
N GLU A 45 -8.39 2.33 5.42
CA GLU A 45 -7.74 3.47 4.77
C GLU A 45 -7.18 3.12 3.38
N TYR A 46 -6.67 1.91 3.21
CA TYR A 46 -6.07 1.45 1.95
C TYR A 46 -6.99 0.60 1.08
N GLN A 47 -8.25 0.38 1.50
CA GLN A 47 -9.22 -0.39 0.72
C GLN A 47 -9.40 0.26 -0.65
N ASP A 48 -9.48 -0.57 -1.70
CA ASP A 48 -9.69 -0.12 -3.09
C ASP A 48 -8.59 0.80 -3.65
N GLN A 49 -7.40 0.81 -3.03
CA GLN A 49 -6.27 1.64 -3.45
C GLN A 49 -5.06 0.82 -3.89
N ILE A 50 -4.31 1.40 -4.84
CA ILE A 50 -2.97 0.93 -5.23
C ILE A 50 -2.00 2.05 -4.87
N ILE A 51 -1.10 1.78 -3.94
CA ILE A 51 -0.17 2.77 -3.38
C ILE A 51 1.26 2.31 -3.67
N TYR A 52 2.09 3.24 -4.13
CA TYR A 52 3.53 3.02 -4.21
C TYR A 52 4.17 3.37 -2.86
N LEU A 53 4.95 2.46 -2.27
CA LEU A 53 5.60 2.74 -1.00
C LEU A 53 6.54 3.95 -1.14
N PRO A 54 6.35 5.00 -0.33
CA PRO A 54 7.17 6.19 -0.41
C PRO A 54 8.62 5.84 -0.07
N HIS A 55 9.56 6.67 -0.53
CA HIS A 55 10.99 6.45 -0.30
C HIS A 55 11.44 6.88 1.11
N SER A 56 10.53 7.30 1.98
CA SER A 56 10.79 8.39 2.93
C SER A 56 10.79 7.99 4.40
N TYR A 57 10.23 6.86 4.82
CA TYR A 57 10.19 6.51 6.25
C TYR A 57 11.46 5.73 6.63
N SER A 58 12.62 6.32 6.33
CA SER A 58 13.84 5.92 7.01
C SER A 58 13.72 6.40 8.45
N ILE A 59 13.31 5.49 9.35
CA ILE A 59 13.51 5.68 10.79
C ILE A 59 15.02 5.63 11.00
N SER A 60 15.68 6.78 10.82
CA SER A 60 17.08 6.95 11.21
C SER A 60 17.21 6.52 12.68
N LYS A 61 17.93 5.42 12.88
CA LYS A 61 18.32 4.89 14.18
C LYS A 61 19.31 5.79 14.89
#